data_AF-A0A259CGY0-F1
#
_entry.id   AF-A0A259CGY0-F1
#
_cell.length_a   1.000
_cell.length_b   1.000
_cell.length_c   1.000
_cell.angle_alpha   90.00
_cell.angle_beta   90.00
_cell.angle_gamma   90.00
#
_symmetry.space_group_name_H-M   'P 1'
#
loop_
_entity.id
_entity.type
_entity.pdbx_description
1 polymer ?
#
loop_
_entity_poly.entity_id
_entity_poly.type
_entity_poly.pdbx_seq_one_letter_code
_entity_poly.pdbx_strand_id
1 'polypeptide(L)'
;MKQRPLPRTVTPLADELLSGWLTRLAVANHCEVDELLAHIGVDKRQVAMLDFEVEVAATTAEKISIAARVAAETVQSLTFGAMTQTEALMTAQVAFQSCPDCSRRGIALKQWRKLWAFDCQICGTRLLSILIKADRSRISEKLVRRARSGAGLLENAVTSNCANKLRRALRAATYAKALKSVRADTAFALQSPRPDVRLFCL
;
A
#
# COMPACT_ATOMS: atom_id res chain seq x y z
N MET A 1 -30.28 0.02 -15.11
CA MET A 1 -30.36 -1.42 -14.77
C MET A 1 -30.28 -1.57 -13.26
N LYS A 2 -31.12 -2.39 -12.63
CA LYS A 2 -30.99 -2.71 -11.19
C LYS A 2 -29.72 -3.55 -11.01
N GLN A 3 -28.74 -3.04 -10.28
CA GLN A 3 -27.52 -3.80 -9.98
C GLN A 3 -27.89 -5.02 -9.14
N ARG A 4 -27.52 -6.21 -9.61
CA ARG A 4 -27.76 -7.45 -8.86
C ARG A 4 -26.66 -7.62 -7.82
N PRO A 5 -26.99 -7.99 -6.58
CA PRO A 5 -25.97 -8.32 -5.59
C PRO A 5 -25.05 -9.44 -6.05
N LEU A 6 -23.82 -9.43 -5.56
CA LEU A 6 -22.84 -10.48 -5.81
C LEU A 6 -23.26 -11.78 -5.12
N PRO A 7 -23.07 -12.94 -5.76
CA PRO A 7 -23.35 -14.25 -5.15
C PRO A 7 -22.61 -14.46 -3.83
N ARG A 8 -21.32 -14.08 -3.78
CA ARG A 8 -20.45 -14.24 -2.61
C ARG A 8 -19.87 -12.90 -2.18
N THR A 9 -19.72 -12.77 -0.87
CA THR A 9 -19.07 -11.63 -0.20
C THR A 9 -17.91 -12.15 0.64
N VAL A 10 -16.88 -11.33 0.80
CA VAL A 10 -15.70 -11.66 1.61
C VAL A 10 -15.55 -10.60 2.69
N THR A 11 -15.30 -11.01 3.93
CA THR A 11 -15.03 -10.08 5.03
C THR A 11 -13.70 -9.34 4.79
N PRO A 12 -13.69 -7.99 4.76
CA PRO A 12 -12.47 -7.22 4.67
C PRO A 12 -11.59 -7.34 5.91
N LEU A 13 -10.28 -7.16 5.76
CA LEU A 13 -9.35 -7.05 6.89
C LEU A 13 -9.16 -5.57 7.28
N ALA A 14 -8.83 -5.33 8.55
CA ALA A 14 -8.78 -3.97 9.11
C ALA A 14 -7.81 -3.01 8.38
N ASP A 15 -6.65 -3.49 7.95
CA ASP A 15 -5.65 -2.70 7.20
C ASP A 15 -5.64 -3.03 5.70
N GLU A 16 -6.67 -3.70 5.17
CA GLU A 16 -6.72 -4.07 3.76
C GLU A 16 -6.92 -2.83 2.87
N LEU A 17 -6.26 -2.84 1.71
CA LEU A 17 -6.53 -1.89 0.64
C LEU A 17 -7.81 -2.28 -0.09
N LEU A 18 -8.57 -1.28 -0.56
CA LEU A 18 -9.77 -1.50 -1.36
C LEU A 18 -9.44 -2.34 -2.61
N SER A 19 -8.32 -2.04 -3.28
CA SER A 19 -7.82 -2.82 -4.41
C SER A 19 -7.54 -4.30 -4.07
N GLY A 20 -6.95 -4.57 -2.91
CA GLY A 20 -6.69 -5.93 -2.42
C GLY A 20 -7.97 -6.69 -2.10
N TRP A 21 -8.90 -6.04 -1.40
CA TRP A 21 -10.18 -6.63 -1.07
C TRP A 21 -11.03 -6.92 -2.32
N LEU A 22 -11.05 -6.01 -3.30
CA LEU A 22 -11.72 -6.22 -4.59
C LEU A 22 -11.13 -7.42 -5.35
N THR A 23 -9.82 -7.61 -5.30
CA THR A 23 -9.15 -8.79 -5.87
C THR A 23 -9.67 -10.07 -5.22
N ARG A 24 -9.75 -10.12 -3.89
CA ARG A 24 -10.30 -11.29 -3.17
C ARG A 24 -11.79 -11.49 -3.44
N LEU A 25 -12.55 -10.42 -3.56
CA LEU A 25 -13.98 -10.46 -3.86
C LEU A 25 -14.23 -11.02 -5.28
N ALA A 26 -13.41 -10.63 -6.26
CA ALA A 26 -13.46 -11.15 -7.62
C ALA A 26 -13.14 -12.66 -7.64
N VAL A 27 -12.03 -13.06 -7.00
CA VAL A 27 -11.64 -14.47 -6.85
C VAL A 27 -12.75 -15.30 -6.20
N ALA A 28 -13.41 -14.79 -5.15
CA ALA A 28 -14.49 -15.50 -4.48
C ALA A 28 -15.72 -15.72 -5.38
N ASN A 29 -15.95 -14.81 -6.33
CA ASN A 29 -17.03 -14.86 -7.31
C ASN A 29 -16.60 -15.47 -8.66
N HIS A 30 -15.38 -16.03 -8.74
CA HIS A 30 -14.84 -16.68 -9.94
C HIS A 30 -14.82 -15.79 -11.18
N CYS A 31 -14.50 -14.51 -11.00
CA CYS A 31 -14.35 -13.55 -12.09
C CYS A 31 -13.07 -12.73 -11.94
N GLU A 32 -12.69 -12.04 -13.01
CA GLU A 32 -11.61 -11.05 -12.96
C GLU A 32 -12.09 -9.75 -12.31
N VAL A 33 -11.17 -8.98 -11.71
CA VAL A 33 -11.49 -7.70 -11.06
C VAL A 33 -12.20 -6.75 -12.03
N ASP A 34 -11.77 -6.77 -13.29
CA ASP A 34 -12.34 -5.99 -14.37
C ASP A 34 -13.80 -6.33 -14.68
N GLU A 35 -14.16 -7.62 -14.62
CA GLU A 35 -15.53 -8.10 -14.84
C GLU A 35 -16.42 -7.76 -13.65
N LEU A 36 -15.87 -7.93 -12.44
CA LEU A 36 -16.53 -7.54 -11.19
C LEU A 36 -16.89 -6.05 -11.21
N LEU A 37 -15.94 -5.19 -11.56
CA LEU A 37 -16.16 -3.74 -11.59
C LEU A 37 -17.14 -3.31 -12.68
N ALA A 38 -17.09 -3.96 -13.84
CA ALA A 38 -18.08 -3.74 -14.90
C ALA A 38 -19.50 -4.09 -14.42
N HIS A 39 -19.66 -5.20 -13.70
CA HIS A 39 -20.94 -5.59 -13.09
C HIS A 39 -21.42 -4.57 -12.04
N ILE A 40 -20.51 -4.03 -11.22
CA ILE A 40 -20.78 -2.99 -10.21
C ILE A 40 -20.96 -1.60 -10.85
N GLY A 41 -20.67 -1.43 -12.14
CA GLY A 41 -20.76 -0.14 -12.83
C GLY A 41 -19.74 0.89 -12.33
N VAL A 42 -18.52 0.44 -12.03
CA VAL A 42 -17.36 1.26 -11.67
C VAL A 42 -16.38 1.28 -12.84
N ASP A 43 -15.90 2.46 -13.22
CA ASP A 43 -14.94 2.61 -14.31
C ASP A 43 -13.56 2.09 -13.87
N LYS A 44 -12.93 1.25 -14.70
CA LYS A 44 -11.58 0.74 -14.49
C LYS A 44 -10.54 1.84 -14.28
N ARG A 45 -10.74 3.02 -14.87
CA ARG A 45 -9.86 4.18 -14.68
C ARG A 45 -9.84 4.69 -13.24
N GLN A 46 -10.95 4.53 -12.52
CA GLN A 46 -11.04 4.93 -11.10
C GLN A 46 -10.24 3.99 -10.20
N VAL A 47 -10.02 2.73 -10.62
CA VAL A 47 -9.36 1.68 -9.82
C VAL A 47 -7.95 2.06 -9.39
N ALA A 48 -7.19 2.72 -10.28
CA ALA A 48 -5.85 3.19 -9.97
C ALA A 48 -5.82 4.25 -8.84
N MET A 49 -6.94 4.94 -8.64
CA MET A 49 -7.11 6.02 -7.67
C MET A 49 -7.93 5.60 -6.44
N LEU A 50 -8.62 4.45 -6.50
CA LEU A 50 -9.54 3.97 -5.45
C LEU A 50 -8.91 3.90 -4.06
N ASP A 51 -7.63 3.56 -3.98
CA ASP A 51 -6.97 3.46 -2.69
C ASP A 51 -6.74 4.84 -2.04
N PHE A 52 -6.70 5.95 -2.81
CA PHE A 52 -6.21 7.27 -2.34
C PHE A 52 -7.18 8.45 -2.51
N GLU A 53 -8.11 8.41 -3.47
CA GLU A 53 -8.96 9.55 -3.80
C GLU A 53 -10.31 9.50 -3.07
N VAL A 54 -10.47 10.31 -2.03
CA VAL A 54 -11.61 10.25 -1.09
C VAL A 54 -12.97 10.51 -1.76
N GLU A 55 -13.06 11.47 -2.69
CA GLU A 55 -14.31 11.82 -3.35
C GLU A 55 -14.79 10.71 -4.30
N VAL A 56 -13.87 10.17 -5.10
CA VAL A 56 -14.13 9.02 -5.98
C VAL A 56 -14.42 7.76 -5.14
N ALA A 57 -13.73 7.60 -4.00
CA ALA A 57 -13.98 6.51 -3.08
C ALA A 57 -15.40 6.55 -2.49
N ALA A 58 -15.96 7.71 -2.13
CA ALA A 58 -17.29 7.79 -1.54
C ALA A 58 -18.39 7.30 -2.50
N THR A 59 -18.40 7.84 -3.73
CA THR A 59 -19.39 7.46 -4.76
C THR A 59 -19.23 6.01 -5.21
N THR A 60 -18.00 5.53 -5.30
CA THR A 60 -17.69 4.14 -5.64
C THR A 60 -18.05 3.19 -4.50
N ALA A 61 -17.83 3.60 -3.25
CA ALA A 61 -18.15 2.81 -2.06
C ALA A 61 -19.64 2.50 -1.95
N GLU A 62 -20.53 3.41 -2.35
CA GLU A 62 -21.97 3.14 -2.37
C GLU A 62 -22.33 2.01 -3.35
N LYS A 63 -21.81 2.06 -4.58
CA LYS A 63 -22.05 1.02 -5.59
C LYS A 63 -21.51 -0.33 -5.14
N ILE A 64 -20.30 -0.34 -4.60
CA ILE A 64 -19.65 -1.53 -4.06
C ILE A 64 -20.42 -2.06 -2.85
N SER A 65 -20.87 -1.19 -1.94
CA SER A 65 -21.68 -1.52 -0.76
C SER A 65 -22.95 -2.26 -1.15
N ILE A 66 -23.70 -1.74 -2.11
CA ILE A 66 -24.93 -2.35 -2.62
C ILE A 66 -24.64 -3.72 -3.24
N ALA A 67 -23.63 -3.80 -4.10
CA ALA A 67 -23.30 -5.04 -4.80
C ALA A 67 -22.76 -6.12 -3.85
N ALA A 68 -21.84 -5.77 -2.95
CA ALA A 68 -21.20 -6.69 -2.02
C ALA A 68 -22.01 -6.93 -0.74
N ARG A 69 -23.08 -6.17 -0.49
CA ARG A 69 -23.88 -6.21 0.76
C ARG A 69 -23.02 -5.99 1.99
N VAL A 70 -22.15 -4.98 1.92
CA VAL A 70 -21.24 -4.55 2.99
C VAL A 70 -21.51 -3.08 3.28
N ALA A 71 -21.45 -2.66 4.54
CA ALA A 71 -21.68 -1.26 4.91
C ALA A 71 -20.73 -0.31 4.15
N ALA A 72 -21.23 0.85 3.70
CA ALA A 72 -20.45 1.79 2.90
C ALA A 72 -19.22 2.32 3.66
N GLU A 73 -19.36 2.51 4.98
CA GLU A 73 -18.30 2.91 5.90
C GLU A 73 -17.19 1.86 5.96
N THR A 74 -17.56 0.58 5.85
CA THR A 74 -16.59 -0.51 5.79
C THR A 74 -15.84 -0.51 4.46
N VAL A 75 -16.48 -0.16 3.34
CA VAL A 75 -15.78 -0.02 2.04
C VAL A 75 -14.85 1.20 2.04
N GLN A 76 -15.33 2.33 2.57
CA GLN A 76 -14.54 3.56 2.71
C GLN A 76 -13.32 3.33 3.60
N SER A 77 -13.46 2.54 4.67
CA SER A 77 -12.35 2.21 5.56
C SER A 77 -11.28 1.33 4.91
N LEU A 78 -11.43 0.87 3.67
CA LEU A 78 -10.39 0.18 2.89
C LEU A 78 -9.52 1.15 2.07
N THR A 79 -9.88 2.43 2.02
CA THR A 79 -9.11 3.49 1.35
C THR A 79 -8.21 4.22 2.35
N PHE A 80 -7.20 4.95 1.87
CA PHE A 80 -6.48 5.89 2.70
C PHE A 80 -7.41 7.05 3.06
N GLY A 81 -7.62 7.26 4.36
CA GLY A 81 -8.32 8.45 4.86
C GLY A 81 -7.48 9.71 4.70
N ALA A 82 -7.95 10.81 5.30
CA ALA A 82 -7.18 12.05 5.36
C ALA A 82 -5.81 11.81 6.01
N MET A 83 -4.75 12.08 5.26
CA MET A 83 -3.37 11.97 5.71
C MET A 83 -2.78 13.36 5.93
N THR A 84 -1.86 13.47 6.90
CA THR A 84 -1.02 14.67 6.97
C THR A 84 -0.13 14.76 5.72
N GLN A 85 0.33 15.95 5.37
CA GLN A 85 1.25 16.13 4.24
C GLN A 85 2.51 15.23 4.38
N THR A 86 3.06 15.13 5.59
CA THR A 86 4.21 14.26 5.89
C THR A 86 3.90 12.79 5.61
N GLU A 87 2.75 12.31 6.07
CA GLU A 87 2.33 10.92 5.88
C GLU A 87 2.06 10.62 4.40
N ALA A 88 1.40 11.54 3.69
CA ALA A 88 1.14 11.41 2.25
C ALA A 88 2.45 11.31 1.46
N LEU A 89 3.45 12.16 1.77
CA LEU A 89 4.77 12.10 1.15
C LEU A 89 5.51 10.77 1.39
N MET A 90 5.24 10.13 2.53
CA MET A 90 5.86 8.86 2.94
C MET A 90 5.00 7.62 2.63
N THR A 91 3.91 7.80 1.88
CA THR A 91 3.02 6.73 1.43
C THR A 91 3.12 6.62 -0.10
N ALA A 92 3.53 5.44 -0.57
CA ALA A 92 3.67 5.19 -2.00
C ALA A 92 2.31 4.99 -2.67
N GLN A 93 2.02 5.79 -3.69
CA GLN A 93 0.81 5.70 -4.50
C GLN A 93 0.76 4.42 -5.34
N VAL A 94 1.93 3.85 -5.64
CA VAL A 94 2.07 2.57 -6.34
C VAL A 94 2.68 1.50 -5.43
N ALA A 95 2.29 0.25 -5.65
CA ALA A 95 2.84 -0.87 -4.90
C ALA A 95 4.34 -1.02 -5.26
N PHE A 96 5.16 -1.24 -4.25
CA PHE A 96 6.61 -1.39 -4.41
C PHE A 96 7.20 -2.52 -3.57
N GLN A 97 6.40 -3.04 -2.65
CA GLN A 97 6.72 -4.19 -1.81
C GLN A 97 5.45 -4.99 -1.52
N SER A 98 5.62 -6.27 -1.22
CA SER A 98 4.52 -7.15 -0.81
C SER A 98 5.02 -8.22 0.15
N CYS A 99 4.09 -8.82 0.89
CA CYS A 99 4.39 -10.02 1.65
C CYS A 99 4.39 -11.23 0.70
N PRO A 100 5.45 -12.06 0.67
CA PRO A 100 5.51 -13.23 -0.22
C PRO A 100 4.45 -14.30 0.09
N ASP A 101 3.92 -14.33 1.32
CA ASP A 101 2.95 -15.33 1.75
C ASP A 101 1.51 -14.80 1.63
N CYS A 102 1.23 -13.61 2.19
CA CYS A 102 -0.12 -13.06 2.18
C CYS A 102 -0.58 -12.61 0.78
N SER A 103 0.33 -12.10 -0.07
CA SER A 103 -0.03 -11.63 -1.41
C SER A 103 -0.57 -12.75 -2.32
N ARG A 104 -0.09 -13.99 -2.14
CA ARG A 104 -0.61 -15.17 -2.87
C ARG A 104 -2.09 -15.45 -2.59
N ARG A 105 -2.62 -14.92 -1.48
CA ARG A 105 -4.04 -15.02 -1.11
C ARG A 105 -4.85 -13.80 -1.56
N GLY A 106 -4.29 -12.93 -2.40
CA GLY A 106 -4.90 -11.69 -2.86
C GLY A 106 -4.93 -10.57 -1.82
N ILE A 107 -4.27 -10.74 -0.67
CA ILE A 107 -4.23 -9.72 0.37
C ILE A 107 -3.27 -8.61 -0.05
N ALA A 108 -3.71 -7.36 0.06
CA ALA A 108 -2.85 -6.18 -0.03
C ALA A 108 -3.20 -5.22 1.11
N LEU A 109 -2.20 -4.79 1.86
CA LEU A 109 -2.39 -3.95 3.06
C LEU A 109 -1.92 -2.52 2.82
N LYS A 110 -2.59 -1.57 3.48
CA LYS A 110 -2.26 -0.15 3.42
C LYS A 110 -0.86 0.10 3.95
N GLN A 111 -0.48 -0.57 5.03
CA GLN A 111 0.88 -0.48 5.55
C GLN A 111 1.93 -0.83 4.50
N TRP A 112 1.67 -1.71 3.52
CA TRP A 112 2.69 -2.07 2.52
C TRP A 112 3.02 -0.90 1.60
N ARG A 113 2.17 0.13 1.55
CA ARG A 113 2.45 1.40 0.89
C ARG A 113 3.29 2.36 1.74
N LYS A 114 3.38 2.15 3.06
CA LYS A 114 4.14 3.03 3.96
C LYS A 114 5.63 2.74 3.85
N LEU A 115 6.42 3.79 3.83
CA LEU A 115 7.88 3.70 3.67
C LEU A 115 8.59 2.95 4.80
N TRP A 116 8.02 2.99 6.00
CA TRP A 116 8.56 2.33 7.18
C TRP A 116 8.05 0.90 7.37
N ALA A 117 7.15 0.41 6.53
CA ALA A 117 6.67 -0.96 6.67
C ALA A 117 7.79 -1.94 6.30
N PHE A 118 8.12 -2.81 7.25
CA PHE A 118 9.24 -3.76 7.13
C PHE A 118 8.78 -5.21 7.23
N ASP A 119 7.91 -5.51 8.18
CA ASP A 119 7.31 -6.83 8.37
C ASP A 119 5.80 -6.77 8.10
N CYS A 120 5.24 -7.84 7.58
CA CYS A 120 3.80 -7.94 7.35
C CYS A 120 3.05 -8.02 8.70
N GLN A 121 2.18 -7.06 9.02
CA GLN A 121 1.35 -7.13 10.26
C GLN A 121 0.48 -8.39 10.38
N ILE A 122 0.17 -9.11 9.28
CA ILE A 122 -0.64 -10.34 9.38
C ILE A 122 0.19 -11.56 9.80
N CYS A 123 1.35 -11.78 9.16
CA CYS A 123 2.11 -13.03 9.33
C CYS A 123 3.52 -12.83 9.91
N GLY A 124 3.98 -11.59 10.07
CA GLY A 124 5.33 -11.27 10.55
C GLY A 124 6.44 -11.48 9.52
N THR A 125 6.16 -12.07 8.35
CA THR A 125 7.16 -12.23 7.28
C THR A 125 7.63 -10.86 6.78
N ARG A 126 8.94 -10.72 6.57
CA ARG A 126 9.54 -9.51 6.00
C ARG A 126 8.95 -9.21 4.62
N LEU A 127 8.57 -7.95 4.40
CA LEU A 127 8.13 -7.48 3.09
C LEU A 127 9.31 -7.50 2.11
N LEU A 128 9.03 -7.88 0.87
CA LEU A 128 10.01 -7.94 -0.20
C LEU A 128 9.67 -6.89 -1.25
N SER A 129 10.70 -6.26 -1.81
CA SER A 129 10.50 -5.41 -2.98
C SER A 129 9.93 -6.22 -4.15
N ILE A 130 8.92 -5.66 -4.83
CA ILE A 130 8.44 -6.20 -6.11
C ILE A 130 9.15 -5.57 -7.31
N LEU A 131 9.94 -4.52 -7.08
CA LEU A 131 10.65 -3.75 -8.12
C LEU A 131 12.08 -4.27 -8.30
N ILE A 132 12.72 -4.70 -7.21
CA ILE A 132 14.10 -5.19 -7.22
C ILE A 132 14.05 -6.72 -7.21
N LYS A 133 14.68 -7.36 -8.20
CA LYS A 133 14.95 -8.80 -8.10
C LYS A 133 15.87 -9.00 -6.91
N ALA A 134 15.45 -9.83 -5.94
CA ALA A 134 16.25 -10.14 -4.77
C ALA A 134 17.64 -10.58 -5.24
N ASP A 135 18.65 -9.75 -4.99
CA ASP A 135 20.02 -10.21 -5.08
C ASP A 135 20.16 -11.32 -4.03
N ARG A 136 20.62 -12.49 -4.46
CA ARG A 136 20.77 -13.65 -3.58
C ARG A 136 21.93 -13.47 -2.60
N SER A 137 22.65 -12.34 -2.68
CA SER A 137 23.62 -11.96 -1.67
C SER A 137 22.93 -11.94 -0.29
N ARG A 138 23.47 -12.74 0.63
CA ARG A 138 22.87 -12.97 1.94
C ARG A 138 23.02 -11.69 2.76
N ILE A 139 21.96 -10.87 2.82
CA ILE A 139 21.91 -9.69 3.67
C ILE A 139 22.18 -10.12 5.11
N SER A 140 23.20 -9.53 5.75
CA SER A 140 23.55 -9.88 7.13
C SER A 140 22.40 -9.61 8.09
N GLU A 141 22.20 -10.47 9.09
CA GLU A 141 21.15 -10.30 10.09
C GLU A 141 21.28 -8.99 10.87
N LYS A 142 22.52 -8.54 11.11
CA LYS A 142 22.81 -7.24 11.73
C LYS A 142 22.24 -6.08 10.93
N LEU A 143 22.34 -6.12 9.59
CA LEU A 143 21.78 -5.10 8.72
C LEU A 143 20.25 -5.14 8.72
N VAL A 144 19.66 -6.35 8.69
CA VAL A 144 18.21 -6.55 8.80
C VAL A 144 17.66 -5.95 10.11
N ARG A 145 18.30 -6.24 11.25
CA ARG A 145 17.90 -5.68 12.55
C ARG A 145 17.98 -4.15 12.56
N ARG A 146 19.05 -3.58 12.02
CA ARG A 146 19.20 -2.11 11.91
C ARG A 146 18.14 -1.47 11.03
N ALA A 147 17.82 -2.10 9.89
CA ALA A 147 16.77 -1.63 9.00
C ALA A 147 15.40 -1.62 9.69
N ARG A 148 15.06 -2.71 10.41
CA ARG A 148 13.83 -2.81 11.21
C ARG A 148 13.76 -1.71 12.29
N SER A 149 14.85 -1.46 13.01
CA SER A 149 14.89 -0.36 13.99
C SER A 149 14.72 1.01 13.34
N GLY A 150 15.34 1.23 12.17
CA GLY A 150 15.18 2.47 11.40
C GLY A 150 13.75 2.69 10.93
N ALA A 151 13.06 1.64 10.48
CA ALA A 151 11.64 1.64 10.16
C ALA A 151 10.80 2.11 11.35
N GLY A 152 10.97 1.54 12.54
CA GLY A 152 10.23 1.96 13.73
C GLY A 152 10.49 3.42 14.14
N LEU A 153 11.72 3.93 13.96
CA LEU A 153 12.03 5.35 14.20
C LEU A 153 11.33 6.27 13.19
N LEU A 154 11.25 5.85 11.93
CA LEU A 154 10.57 6.61 10.88
C LEU A 154 9.05 6.61 11.11
N GLU A 155 8.46 5.48 11.47
CA GLU A 155 7.05 5.37 11.85
C GLU A 155 6.70 6.33 12.98
N ASN A 156 7.48 6.31 14.07
CA ASN A 156 7.28 7.23 15.21
C ASN A 156 7.39 8.69 14.78
N ALA A 157 8.36 9.01 13.92
CA ALA A 157 8.57 10.37 13.44
C ALA A 157 7.40 10.90 12.60
N VAL A 158 6.85 10.06 11.72
CA VAL A 158 5.70 10.40 10.87
C VAL A 158 4.42 10.49 11.70
N THR A 159 4.14 9.49 12.54
CA THR A 159 2.93 9.46 13.39
C THR A 159 2.90 10.58 14.42
N SER A 160 4.05 10.94 15.01
CA SER A 160 4.12 12.07 15.96
C SER A 160 4.19 13.44 15.27
N ASN A 161 4.15 13.50 13.93
CA ASN A 161 4.27 14.70 13.10
C ASN A 161 5.34 15.71 13.57
N CYS A 162 6.49 15.22 14.05
CA CYS A 162 7.53 16.04 14.67
C CYS A 162 8.68 16.27 13.69
N ALA A 163 8.83 17.51 13.21
CA ALA A 163 9.85 17.88 12.22
C ALA A 163 11.29 17.48 12.64
N ASN A 164 11.62 17.58 13.94
CA ASN A 164 12.94 17.19 14.44
C ASN A 164 13.18 15.68 14.36
N LYS A 165 12.19 14.87 14.74
CA LYS A 165 12.27 13.42 14.62
C LYS A 165 12.32 13.01 13.15
N LEU A 166 11.53 13.64 12.29
CA LEU A 166 11.50 13.36 10.86
C LEU A 166 12.85 13.64 10.20
N ARG A 167 13.45 14.82 10.47
CA ARG A 167 14.79 15.16 9.99
C ARG A 167 15.83 14.13 10.43
N ARG A 168 15.75 13.65 11.68
CA ARG A 168 16.69 12.64 12.20
C ARG A 168 16.49 11.28 11.53
N ALA A 169 15.25 10.83 11.39
CA ALA A 169 14.90 9.55 10.75
C ALA A 169 15.31 9.52 9.27
N LEU A 170 15.17 10.64 8.56
CA LEU A 170 15.51 10.75 7.15
C LEU A 170 17.00 10.95 6.84
N ARG A 171 17.88 11.12 7.85
CA ARG A 171 19.34 11.26 7.59
C ARG A 171 19.92 10.09 6.81
N ALA A 172 19.46 8.87 7.11
CA ALA A 172 19.88 7.66 6.39
C ALA A 172 19.44 7.71 4.91
N ALA A 173 18.25 8.26 4.65
CA ALA A 173 17.73 8.49 3.30
C ALA A 173 18.59 9.48 2.52
N THR A 174 18.94 10.61 3.15
CA THR A 174 19.81 11.63 2.56
C THR A 174 21.18 11.05 2.23
N TYR A 175 21.75 10.23 3.12
CA TYR A 175 23.01 9.55 2.87
C TYR A 175 22.90 8.54 1.72
N ALA A 176 21.86 7.72 1.70
CA ALA A 176 21.62 6.75 0.63
C ALA A 176 21.42 7.44 -0.74
N LYS A 177 20.71 8.57 -0.76
CA LYS A 177 20.52 9.41 -1.95
C LYS A 177 21.85 9.93 -2.50
N ALA A 178 22.72 10.45 -1.62
CA ALA A 178 24.05 10.89 -1.98
C ALA A 178 24.91 9.73 -2.52
N LEU A 179 24.89 8.57 -1.84
CA LEU A 179 25.63 7.39 -2.25
C LEU A 179 25.20 6.86 -3.62
N LYS A 180 23.89 6.82 -3.88
CA LYS A 180 23.32 6.38 -5.17
C LYS A 180 23.37 7.46 -6.27
N SER A 181 23.91 8.65 -6.00
CA SER A 181 23.89 9.80 -6.93
C SER A 181 22.50 10.14 -7.49
N VAL A 182 21.43 9.87 -6.74
CA VAL A 182 20.05 10.14 -7.16
C VAL A 182 19.80 11.65 -7.06
N ARG A 183 19.78 12.32 -8.21
CA ARG A 183 19.53 13.78 -8.31
C ARG A 183 18.06 14.18 -8.18
N ALA A 184 17.14 13.22 -8.11
CA ALA A 184 15.72 13.50 -8.06
C ALA A 184 15.25 13.97 -6.68
N ASP A 185 14.13 14.71 -6.63
CA ASP A 185 13.49 15.06 -5.36
C ASP A 185 13.11 13.80 -4.55
N THR A 186 13.03 13.94 -3.22
CA THR A 186 12.69 12.86 -2.31
C THR A 186 11.30 12.30 -2.62
N ALA A 187 10.31 13.14 -2.91
CA ALA A 187 8.98 12.66 -3.27
C ALA A 187 9.01 11.83 -4.56
N PHE A 188 9.74 12.30 -5.59
CA PHE A 188 9.92 11.54 -6.83
C PHE A 188 10.60 10.19 -6.57
N ALA A 189 11.65 10.18 -5.75
CA ALA A 189 12.38 8.95 -5.44
C ALA A 189 11.55 7.96 -4.61
N LEU A 190 10.56 8.42 -3.85
CA LEU A 190 9.62 7.57 -3.13
C LEU A 190 8.52 6.99 -4.01
N GLN A 191 8.09 7.74 -5.03
CA GLN A 191 7.04 7.28 -5.95
C GLN A 191 7.60 6.53 -7.16
N SER A 192 8.89 6.66 -7.45
CA SER A 192 9.49 6.10 -8.66
C SER A 192 9.35 4.57 -8.70
N PRO A 193 8.86 4.01 -9.83
CA PRO A 193 8.90 2.57 -10.06
C PRO A 193 10.31 2.09 -10.44
N ARG A 194 11.26 3.01 -10.66
CA ARG A 194 12.63 2.70 -11.08
C ARG A 194 13.50 2.30 -9.88
N PRO A 195 14.02 1.06 -9.83
CA PRO A 195 14.87 0.57 -8.73
C PRO A 195 16.09 1.42 -8.38
N ASP A 196 16.73 2.00 -9.41
CA ASP A 196 17.93 2.83 -9.32
C ASP A 196 17.64 4.20 -8.67
N VAL A 197 16.43 4.72 -8.87
CA VAL A 197 15.97 5.97 -8.29
C VAL A 197 15.39 5.76 -6.89
N ARG A 198 14.74 4.61 -6.65
CA ARG A 198 13.99 4.38 -5.42
C ARG A 198 14.92 4.25 -4.21
N LEU A 199 14.70 5.11 -3.22
CA LEU A 199 15.58 5.22 -2.04
C LEU A 199 15.37 4.11 -1.00
N PHE A 200 14.25 3.41 -1.05
CA PHE A 200 13.86 2.43 -0.04
C PHE A 200 13.24 1.20 -0.67
N CYS A 201 14.00 0.11 -0.59
CA CYS A 201 13.71 -1.29 -0.90
C CYS A 201 15.03 -2.00 -0.56
N LEU A 202 15.13 -2.68 0.58
CA LEU A 202 16.26 -3.57 0.88
C LEU A 202 15.95 -4.98 0.39
#